data_AF-A0A2M7NC01-F1
#
_entry.id   AF-A0A2M7NC01-F1
#
_cell.length_a   1.000
_cell.length_b   1.000
_cell.length_c   1.000
_cell.angle_alpha   90.00
_cell.angle_beta   90.00
_cell.angle_gamma   90.00
#
_symmetry.space_group_name_H-M   'P 1'
#
loop_
_entity.id
_entity.type
_entity.pdbx_description
1 polymer ?
#
loop_
_entity_poly.entity_id
_entity_poly.type
_entity_poly.pdbx_seq_one_letter_code
_entity_poly.pdbx_strand_id
1 'polypeptide(L)'
;MEKEDIKLNKTQQTQFDNLKLIIELIPRSNWNNNVRSILTKKQWDKIRNEVFTKADYKCEICNGIGTKHHVECHEVWHYDIDNKVQTLIKLISICPLCHQVIHIGLTAKIKKENGLRAYKRFQEINKLTDDEAKLFYNYSCQS
;
A
#
# COMPACT_ATOMS: atom_id res chain seq x y z
N MET A 1 29.30 5.32 -2.70
CA MET A 1 28.92 4.05 -3.35
C MET A 1 27.68 4.33 -4.15
N GLU A 2 27.82 4.41 -5.46
CA GLU A 2 26.67 4.42 -6.37
C GLU A 2 25.86 3.16 -6.08
N LYS A 3 24.58 3.32 -5.75
CA LYS A 3 23.68 2.18 -5.65
C LYS A 3 23.40 1.76 -7.09
N GLU A 4 23.88 0.60 -7.50
CA GLU A 4 23.45 0.02 -8.78
C GLU A 4 21.93 -0.15 -8.77
N ASP A 5 21.26 0.39 -9.79
CA ASP A 5 19.82 0.20 -9.98
C ASP A 5 19.52 -1.30 -10.16
N ILE A 6 18.56 -1.82 -9.39
CA ILE A 6 18.16 -3.22 -9.47
C ILE A 6 17.37 -3.38 -10.76
N LYS A 7 17.94 -4.11 -11.73
CA LYS A 7 17.25 -4.50 -12.95
C LYS A 7 16.60 -5.86 -12.77
N LEU A 8 15.26 -5.89 -12.84
CA LEU A 8 14.50 -7.14 -12.79
C LEU A 8 14.59 -7.89 -14.11
N ASN A 9 14.71 -9.22 -14.04
CA ASN A 9 14.50 -10.06 -15.21
C ASN A 9 13.00 -10.21 -15.51
N LYS A 10 12.66 -10.75 -16.70
CA LYS A 10 11.27 -10.87 -17.15
C LYS A 10 10.37 -11.66 -16.20
N THR A 11 10.90 -12.73 -15.60
CA THR A 11 10.17 -13.57 -14.64
C THR A 11 9.88 -12.81 -13.35
N GLN A 12 10.87 -12.09 -12.81
CA GLN A 12 10.72 -11.26 -11.63
C GLN A 12 9.72 -10.12 -11.86
N GLN A 13 9.79 -9.45 -13.02
CA GLN A 13 8.83 -8.40 -13.38
C GLN A 13 7.41 -8.96 -13.40
N THR A 14 7.20 -10.08 -14.10
CA THR A 14 5.89 -10.73 -14.18
C THR A 14 5.39 -11.16 -12.80
N GLN A 15 6.26 -11.65 -11.93
CA GLN A 15 5.90 -12.00 -10.55
C GLN A 15 5.45 -10.77 -9.76
N PHE A 16 6.18 -9.65 -9.88
CA PHE A 16 5.89 -8.41 -9.15
C PHE A 16 4.61 -7.72 -9.63
N ASP A 17 4.34 -7.76 -10.93
CA ASP A 17 3.09 -7.23 -11.52
C ASP A 17 1.84 -8.00 -11.04
N ASN A 18 2.02 -9.25 -10.57
CA ASN A 18 0.95 -10.12 -10.09
C ASN A 18 0.81 -10.15 -8.56
N LEU A 19 1.53 -9.30 -7.83
CA LEU A 19 1.40 -9.20 -6.37
C LEU A 19 0.03 -8.67 -5.98
N LYS A 20 -0.58 -9.27 -4.96
CA LYS A 20 -1.89 -8.86 -4.45
C LYS A 20 -1.80 -7.66 -3.51
N LEU A 21 -0.75 -7.62 -2.71
CA LEU A 21 -0.51 -6.56 -1.72
C LEU A 21 0.85 -5.95 -2.03
N ILE A 22 0.88 -4.69 -2.44
CA ILE A 22 2.12 -3.99 -2.77
C ILE A 22 2.50 -3.01 -1.66
N ILE A 23 3.80 -2.78 -1.52
CA ILE A 23 4.33 -1.70 -0.68
C ILE A 23 4.30 -0.44 -1.55
N GLU A 24 3.57 0.59 -1.13
CA GLU A 24 3.46 1.81 -1.91
C GLU A 24 4.53 2.81 -1.51
N LEU A 25 5.30 3.26 -2.50
CA LEU A 25 6.21 4.38 -2.34
C LEU A 25 5.58 5.61 -2.96
N ILE A 26 5.07 6.45 -2.08
CA ILE A 26 4.50 7.74 -2.45
C ILE A 26 5.68 8.70 -2.68
N PRO A 27 5.75 9.39 -3.83
CA PRO A 27 6.73 10.44 -4.05
C PRO A 27 6.69 11.44 -2.89
N ARG A 28 7.86 11.86 -2.39
CA ARG A 28 7.92 12.71 -1.17
C ARG A 28 7.13 14.01 -1.31
N SER A 29 7.06 14.58 -2.51
CA SER A 29 6.25 15.76 -2.84
C SER A 29 4.75 15.57 -2.63
N ASN A 30 4.27 14.32 -2.60
CA ASN A 30 2.86 13.96 -2.51
C ASN A 30 2.49 13.44 -1.11
N TRP A 31 3.42 13.42 -0.16
CA TRP A 31 3.13 13.09 1.22
C TRP A 31 2.09 14.06 1.79
N ASN A 32 1.09 13.51 2.47
CA ASN A 32 -0.06 14.23 3.05
C ASN A 32 -1.07 14.82 2.04
N ASN A 33 -0.88 14.65 0.73
CA ASN A 33 -1.88 15.00 -0.28
C ASN A 33 -2.89 13.87 -0.43
N ASN A 34 -3.93 13.90 0.41
CA ASN A 34 -5.02 12.91 0.44
C ASN A 34 -6.37 13.56 0.14
N VAL A 35 -7.33 12.78 -0.36
CA VAL A 35 -8.69 13.23 -0.70
C VAL A 35 -9.40 13.79 0.52
N ARG A 36 -9.18 13.22 1.71
CA ARG A 36 -9.80 13.73 2.94
C ARG A 36 -9.39 15.16 3.29
N SER A 37 -8.27 15.66 2.78
CA SER A 37 -7.79 17.04 3.06
C SER A 37 -8.58 18.11 2.31
N ILE A 38 -9.21 17.75 1.19
CA ILE A 38 -10.00 18.66 0.35
C ILE A 38 -11.52 18.51 0.58
N LEU A 39 -11.91 17.62 1.48
CA LEU A 39 -13.32 17.34 1.81
C LEU A 39 -13.63 17.72 3.26
N THR A 40 -14.88 18.06 3.52
CA THR A 40 -15.37 18.10 4.90
C THR A 40 -15.38 16.68 5.50
N LYS A 41 -15.27 16.58 6.82
CA LYS A 41 -15.39 15.31 7.54
C LYS A 41 -16.68 14.55 7.16
N LYS A 42 -17.81 15.25 7.04
CA LYS A 42 -19.11 14.65 6.68
C LYS A 42 -19.10 14.05 5.27
N GLN A 43 -18.51 14.74 4.29
CA GLN A 43 -18.36 14.23 2.93
C GLN A 43 -17.45 13.01 2.90
N TRP A 44 -16.30 13.09 3.58
CA TRP A 44 -15.36 11.97 3.67
C TRP A 44 -16.00 10.76 4.34
N ASP A 45 -16.71 10.96 5.46
CA ASP A 45 -17.42 9.90 6.18
C ASP A 45 -18.46 9.21 5.30
N LYS A 46 -19.21 9.96 4.48
CA LYS A 46 -20.15 9.39 3.52
C LYS A 46 -19.43 8.50 2.49
N ILE A 47 -18.39 9.02 1.85
CA ILE A 47 -17.65 8.31 0.80
C ILE A 47 -17.02 7.03 1.34
N ARG A 48 -16.26 7.12 2.45
CA ARG A 48 -15.60 5.94 3.01
C ARG A 48 -16.59 4.88 3.48
N ASN A 49 -17.76 5.27 4.00
CA ASN A 49 -18.79 4.31 4.40
C ASN A 49 -19.36 3.57 3.19
N GLU A 50 -19.58 4.24 2.06
CA GLU A 50 -20.00 3.57 0.82
C GLU A 50 -18.97 2.54 0.34
N VAL A 51 -17.67 2.87 0.45
CA VAL A 51 -16.57 1.93 0.15
C VAL A 51 -16.62 0.71 1.08
N PHE A 52 -16.79 0.92 2.38
CA PHE A 52 -16.87 -0.16 3.37
C PHE A 52 -18.08 -1.04 3.15
N THR A 53 -19.26 -0.47 2.90
CA THR A 53 -20.49 -1.22 2.67
C THR A 53 -20.40 -2.08 1.40
N LYS A 54 -19.84 -1.54 0.31
CA LYS A 54 -19.61 -2.31 -0.94
C LYS A 54 -18.69 -3.50 -0.74
N ALA A 55 -17.73 -3.41 0.18
CA ALA A 55 -16.79 -4.47 0.50
C ALA A 55 -17.25 -5.37 1.66
N ASP A 56 -18.51 -5.28 2.10
CA ASP A 56 -19.04 -6.03 3.26
C ASP A 56 -18.16 -5.89 4.51
N TYR A 57 -17.60 -4.68 4.71
CA TYR A 57 -16.66 -4.36 5.79
C TYR A 57 -15.45 -5.31 5.88
N LYS A 58 -15.02 -5.87 4.75
CA LYS A 58 -13.85 -6.75 4.64
C LYS A 58 -12.76 -6.10 3.79
N CYS A 59 -11.55 -6.59 3.98
CA CYS A 59 -10.40 -6.19 3.18
C CYS A 59 -10.54 -6.72 1.75
N GLU A 60 -10.51 -5.84 0.75
CA GLU A 60 -10.56 -6.21 -0.67
C GLU A 60 -9.30 -6.97 -1.14
N ILE A 61 -8.22 -6.94 -0.34
CA ILE A 61 -6.95 -7.64 -0.66
C ILE A 61 -6.92 -9.05 -0.07
N CYS A 62 -7.27 -9.19 1.21
CA CYS A 62 -7.10 -10.45 1.95
C CYS A 62 -8.39 -11.00 2.58
N ASN A 63 -9.52 -10.35 2.37
CA ASN A 63 -10.83 -10.67 2.96
C ASN A 63 -10.89 -10.63 4.50
N GLY A 64 -9.83 -10.15 5.16
CA GLY A 64 -9.73 -10.10 6.62
C GLY A 64 -10.29 -8.80 7.21
N ILE A 65 -10.31 -8.74 8.54
CA ILE A 65 -10.75 -7.59 9.34
C ILE A 65 -9.76 -7.28 10.47
N GLY A 66 -9.76 -6.04 10.96
CA GLY A 66 -9.03 -5.64 12.17
C GLY A 66 -9.81 -5.87 13.46
N THR A 67 -9.11 -5.80 14.59
CA THR A 67 -9.67 -6.06 15.93
C THR A 67 -10.31 -4.83 16.56
N LYS A 68 -9.71 -3.63 16.41
CA LYS A 68 -10.26 -2.37 16.94
C LYS A 68 -11.31 -1.76 16.01
N HIS A 69 -11.05 -1.85 14.71
CA HIS A 69 -11.93 -1.46 13.63
C HIS A 69 -11.74 -2.43 12.48
N HIS A 70 -12.81 -2.74 11.75
CA HIS A 70 -12.78 -3.81 10.75
C HIS A 70 -11.88 -3.45 9.57
N VAL A 71 -12.06 -2.25 9.02
CA VAL A 71 -11.41 -1.79 7.79
C VAL A 71 -11.10 -0.30 7.83
N GLU A 72 -10.18 0.10 6.95
CA GLU A 72 -9.72 1.45 6.68
C GLU A 72 -9.90 1.73 5.18
N CYS A 73 -10.12 2.99 4.83
CA CYS A 73 -10.26 3.42 3.45
C CYS A 73 -8.89 3.83 2.93
N HIS A 74 -8.44 3.18 1.86
CA HIS A 74 -7.16 3.47 1.21
C HIS A 74 -7.37 4.06 -0.17
N GLU A 75 -6.54 5.04 -0.51
CA GLU A 75 -6.54 5.72 -1.79
C GLU A 75 -5.53 5.05 -2.73
N VAL A 76 -6.02 4.50 -3.84
CA VAL A 76 -5.15 3.94 -4.89
C VAL A 76 -4.87 5.01 -5.93
N TRP A 77 -3.60 5.38 -6.05
CA TRP A 77 -3.12 6.46 -6.91
C TRP A 77 -2.31 5.94 -8.09
N HIS A 78 -2.42 6.63 -9.22
CA HIS A 78 -1.46 6.53 -10.32
C HIS A 78 -0.63 7.82 -10.36
N TYR A 79 0.69 7.68 -10.46
CA TYR A 79 1.63 8.79 -10.53
C TYR A 79 2.32 8.78 -11.89
N ASP A 80 2.06 9.81 -12.69
CA ASP A 80 2.80 10.10 -13.92
C ASP A 80 3.88 11.14 -13.56
N ILE A 81 5.11 10.65 -13.43
CA ILE A 81 6.25 11.47 -12.99
C ILE A 81 6.66 12.46 -14.07
N ASP A 82 6.61 12.06 -15.35
CA ASP A 82 7.03 12.88 -16.48
C ASP A 82 6.11 14.09 -16.65
N ASN A 83 4.80 13.87 -16.56
CA ASN A 83 3.79 14.92 -16.67
C ASN A 83 3.43 15.57 -15.32
N LYS A 84 3.98 15.07 -14.21
CA LYS A 84 3.70 15.52 -12.83
C LYS A 84 2.21 15.45 -12.47
N VAL A 85 1.53 14.41 -12.92
CA VAL A 85 0.10 14.19 -12.67
C VAL A 85 -0.09 13.09 -11.63
N GLN A 86 -0.93 13.36 -10.64
CA GLN A 86 -1.44 12.37 -9.69
C GLN A 86 -2.92 12.14 -9.96
N THR A 87 -3.31 10.90 -10.25
CA THR A 87 -4.70 10.53 -10.55
C THR A 87 -5.22 9.55 -9.51
N LEU A 88 -6.35 9.90 -8.87
CA LEU A 88 -7.07 8.98 -7.98
C LEU A 88 -7.74 7.91 -8.84
N ILE A 89 -7.29 6.67 -8.74
CA ILE A 89 -7.86 5.56 -9.50
C ILE A 89 -9.10 5.03 -8.79
N LYS A 90 -9.00 4.76 -7.50
CA LYS A 90 -10.11 4.25 -6.68
C LYS A 90 -9.84 4.42 -5.19
N LEU A 91 -10.90 4.26 -4.42
CA LEU A 91 -10.85 4.02 -2.98
C LEU A 91 -11.15 2.55 -2.73
N ILE A 92 -10.43 1.92 -1.81
CA ILE A 92 -10.64 0.52 -1.42
C ILE A 92 -10.75 0.37 0.09
N SER A 93 -11.51 -0.64 0.51
CA SER A 93 -11.64 -1.10 1.89
C SER A 93 -10.53 -2.11 2.19
N ILE A 94 -9.68 -1.83 3.17
CA ILE A 94 -8.58 -2.73 3.56
C ILE A 94 -8.52 -2.92 5.07
N CYS A 95 -8.06 -4.09 5.53
CA CYS A 95 -7.85 -4.29 6.96
C CYS A 95 -6.61 -3.52 7.44
N PRO A 96 -6.54 -3.17 8.74
CA PRO A 96 -5.42 -2.39 9.28
C PRO A 96 -4.05 -3.02 9.07
N LEU A 97 -3.97 -4.35 9.02
CA LEU A 97 -2.71 -5.04 8.78
C LEU A 97 -2.23 -4.90 7.32
N CYS A 98 -3.14 -4.95 6.34
CA CYS A 98 -2.76 -4.70 4.94
C CYS A 98 -2.40 -3.22 4.74
N HIS A 99 -3.09 -2.30 5.40
CA HIS A 99 -2.76 -0.87 5.31
C HIS A 99 -1.36 -0.57 5.88
N GLN A 100 -0.96 -1.25 6.96
CA GLN A 100 0.41 -1.20 7.48
C GLN A 100 1.47 -1.69 6.49
N VAL A 101 1.15 -2.68 5.65
CA VAL A 101 2.06 -3.14 4.58
C VAL A 101 2.21 -2.08 3.50
N ILE A 102 1.10 -1.52 3.05
CA ILE A 102 1.11 -0.45 2.03
C ILE A 102 2.00 0.71 2.50
N HIS A 103 1.89 1.09 3.78
CA HIS A 103 2.71 2.13 4.40
C HIS A 103 3.79 1.56 5.33
N ILE A 104 4.52 0.55 4.89
CA ILE A 104 5.48 -0.17 5.76
C ILE A 104 6.59 0.75 6.30
N GLY A 105 7.06 1.72 5.51
CA GLY A 105 8.08 2.68 5.92
C GLY A 105 7.62 3.55 7.09
N LEU A 106 6.39 4.08 7.03
CA LEU A 106 5.79 4.83 8.13
C LEU A 106 5.51 3.93 9.33
N THR A 107 4.98 2.72 9.09
CA THR A 107 4.70 1.73 10.12
C THR A 107 5.95 1.39 10.93
N ALA A 108 7.07 1.11 10.26
CA ALA A 108 8.36 0.82 10.87
C ALA A 108 8.94 2.02 11.62
N LYS A 109 8.74 3.24 11.10
CA LYS A 109 9.17 4.49 11.77
C LYS A 109 8.43 4.74 13.08
N ILE A 110 7.14 4.43 13.14
CA ILE A 110 6.34 4.54 14.37
C ILE A 110 6.83 3.51 15.38
N LYS A 111 6.91 2.24 14.97
CA LYS A 111 7.32 1.09 15.79
C LYS A 111 7.95 0.01 14.92
N LYS A 112 9.23 -0.30 15.17
CA LYS A 112 10.00 -1.26 14.36
C LYS A 112 9.34 -2.64 14.32
N GLU A 113 8.77 -3.09 15.43
CA GLU A 113 8.06 -4.37 15.54
C GLU A 113 6.83 -4.45 14.63
N ASN A 114 6.12 -3.32 14.43
CA ASN A 114 4.99 -3.27 13.51
C ASN A 114 5.47 -3.38 12.06
N GLY A 115 6.60 -2.75 11.73
CA GLY A 115 7.24 -2.89 10.42
C GLY A 115 7.59 -4.35 10.11
N LEU A 116 8.19 -5.06 11.07
CA LEU A 116 8.50 -6.49 10.91
C LEU A 116 7.24 -7.34 10.74
N ARG A 117 6.17 -7.05 11.50
CA ARG A 117 4.87 -7.72 11.36
C ARG A 117 4.26 -7.48 9.98
N ALA A 118 4.30 -6.25 9.49
CA ALA A 118 3.82 -5.89 8.16
C ALA A 118 4.64 -6.60 7.06
N TYR A 119 5.96 -6.65 7.20
CA TYR A 119 6.82 -7.37 6.26
C TYR A 119 6.48 -8.87 6.17
N LYS A 120 6.25 -9.53 7.32
CA LYS A 120 5.78 -10.92 7.33
C LYS A 120 4.43 -11.07 6.64
N ARG A 121 3.50 -10.13 6.86
CA ARG A 121 2.21 -10.14 6.18
C ARG A 121 2.34 -10.00 4.67
N PHE A 122 3.24 -9.13 4.21
CA PHE A 122 3.54 -8.97 2.79
C PHE A 122 3.98 -10.29 2.16
N GLN A 123 4.87 -11.03 2.82
CA GLN A 123 5.30 -12.35 2.38
C GLN A 123 4.13 -13.35 2.35
N GLU A 124 3.32 -13.42 3.40
CA GLU A 124 2.18 -14.35 3.49
C GLU A 124 1.14 -14.14 2.39
N ILE A 125 0.72 -12.89 2.17
CA ILE A 125 -0.34 -12.57 1.19
C ILE A 125 0.10 -12.88 -0.23
N ASN A 126 1.37 -12.58 -0.53
CA ASN A 126 1.92 -12.74 -1.86
C ASN A 126 2.62 -14.08 -2.08
N LYS A 127 2.74 -14.92 -1.04
CA LYS A 127 3.49 -16.19 -1.06
C LYS A 127 4.94 -16.02 -1.50
N LEU A 128 5.60 -14.98 -0.99
CA LEU A 128 7.00 -14.70 -1.31
C LEU A 128 7.95 -15.34 -0.30
N THR A 129 9.08 -15.81 -0.80
CA THR A 129 10.26 -16.09 0.02
C THR A 129 10.85 -14.78 0.57
N ASP A 130 11.77 -14.90 1.53
CA ASP A 130 12.46 -13.73 2.09
C ASP A 130 13.33 -13.01 1.06
N ASP A 131 13.99 -13.75 0.17
CA ASP A 131 14.84 -13.15 -0.87
C ASP A 131 14.02 -12.41 -1.92
N GLU A 132 12.87 -12.95 -2.34
CA GLU A 132 11.96 -12.26 -3.26
C GLU A 132 11.34 -11.01 -2.62
N ALA A 133 10.93 -11.09 -1.35
CA ALA A 133 10.38 -9.94 -0.66
C ALA A 133 11.42 -8.83 -0.42
N LYS A 134 12.67 -9.19 -0.10
CA LYS A 134 13.78 -8.23 -0.03
C LYS A 134 14.07 -7.61 -1.39
N LEU A 135 14.07 -8.41 -2.46
CA LEU A 135 14.28 -7.92 -3.81
C LEU A 135 13.20 -6.89 -4.18
N PHE A 136 11.93 -7.20 -3.93
CA PHE A 136 10.82 -6.26 -4.16
C PHE A 136 10.97 -4.98 -3.33
N TYR A 137 11.26 -5.11 -2.03
CA TYR A 137 11.45 -3.97 -1.14
C TYR A 137 12.57 -3.05 -1.62
N ASN A 138 13.73 -3.62 -1.95
CA ASN A 138 14.88 -2.87 -2.42
C ASN A 138 14.63 -2.22 -3.79
N TYR A 139 14.04 -2.96 -4.73
CA TYR A 139 13.64 -2.46 -6.04
C TYR A 139 12.67 -1.28 -5.91
N SER A 140 11.66 -1.43 -5.06
CA SER A 140 10.69 -0.36 -4.81
C SER A 140 11.44 0.88 -4.29
N CYS A 141 12.29 0.73 -3.26
CA CYS A 141 12.96 1.85 -2.58
C CYS A 141 14.02 2.60 -3.40
N GLN A 142 14.20 2.30 -4.69
CA GLN A 142 15.18 2.96 -5.56
C GLN A 142 14.72 4.29 -6.16
N SER A 143 13.44 4.64 -6.04
CA SER A 143 12.88 5.92 -6.47
C SER A 143 13.07 7.07 -5.48
#